data_AF-A0AAD2FGJ6-F1
#
_entry.id   AF-A0AAD2FGJ6-F1
#
_cell.length_a   1.000
_cell.length_b   1.000
_cell.length_c   1.000
_cell.angle_alpha   90.00
_cell.angle_beta   90.00
_cell.angle_gamma   90.00
#
_symmetry.space_group_name_H-M   'P 1'
#
loop_
_entity.id
_entity.type
_entity.pdbx_description
1 polymer ?
#
loop_
_entity_poly.entity_id
_entity_poly.type
_entity_poly.pdbx_seq_one_letter_code
_entity_poly.pdbx_strand_id
1 'polypeptide(L)'
;MSRFSRKKRKNPFHMRDFVLVSHPLFMCLAILLGVALSISFVLVATHPDVHVAAKISVEDAGMNGRGNRQPDTNSEGTESLIGPEVPYLPPFAEIENSEQLIEDTLNGKPTVAGIVAHLNKFLKELHKSNIKNSKEKLQPNGLVQTYFDLAMRYLRPLDEPYRGRPIFEIREDDSIFVSLAAFREHLLTQTLKSAFDQAENPENLFIGAAVQNCFGTDGRQCKTGLQVIGKNAQGKDQVKMSDAPPDVNGIEDFCRDPKYEKHCKSGHIRVLYLHDTDALGPAVARYYASKLWGGETYFLQMDSHLEFAANWDTKYIAEIKAAKSFPKAILSSYPPGFTNFGEYSGGSPGTRLCTCQFSNNDVENHIIRINTGGRCKGDEPRPTQIAFIAAGFFFARAEFLIDVPFDPYVPWCFMGEEIALSIRAWTNGWDIYAPRQNLIAHQYRPGRLGLPKFWESVGRDSGRPGLNTKVQKHVLRRIKHMVGYTTDTKDSIEAEGDGAVLTDLEHYTVGNTRSLKDYLELTNIDLENMKCGYMMWCTRGTLE
;
A
#
# COMPACT_ATOMS: atom_id res chain seq x y z
N MET A 1 -29.74 -64.51 14.64
CA MET A 1 -30.38 -64.54 13.29
C MET A 1 -31.23 -63.29 13.10
N SER A 2 -31.15 -62.69 11.91
CA SER A 2 -32.10 -61.76 11.24
C SER A 2 -32.51 -60.39 11.84
N ARG A 3 -32.15 -59.35 11.05
CA ARG A 3 -32.81 -58.05 10.70
C ARG A 3 -34.22 -57.72 11.24
N PHE A 4 -34.47 -56.43 11.53
CA PHE A 4 -35.61 -55.54 11.14
C PHE A 4 -35.29 -54.09 11.63
N SER A 5 -35.09 -53.04 10.81
CA SER A 5 -36.00 -52.11 10.08
C SER A 5 -36.54 -50.86 10.84
N ARG A 6 -36.13 -49.67 10.33
CA ARG A 6 -36.79 -48.34 10.18
C ARG A 6 -37.85 -47.80 11.17
N LYS A 7 -37.67 -46.52 11.55
CA LYS A 7 -38.70 -45.45 11.41
C LYS A 7 -38.11 -44.02 11.37
N LYS A 8 -38.71 -43.17 10.53
CA LYS A 8 -38.48 -41.72 10.27
C LYS A 8 -39.36 -40.83 11.17
N ARG A 9 -38.95 -39.57 11.41
CA ARG A 9 -39.74 -38.28 11.45
C ARG A 9 -38.80 -37.12 11.84
N LYS A 10 -38.40 -36.20 10.95
CA LYS A 10 -38.97 -34.86 10.55
C LYS A 10 -39.10 -33.79 11.67
N ASN A 11 -38.15 -32.84 11.68
CA ASN A 11 -38.14 -31.35 11.84
C ASN A 11 -39.44 -30.59 12.20
N PRO A 12 -39.40 -29.35 12.78
CA PRO A 12 -38.65 -28.18 12.24
C PRO A 12 -38.14 -27.11 13.25
N PHE A 13 -37.41 -26.08 12.74
CA PHE A 13 -37.24 -24.66 13.19
C PHE A 13 -35.86 -24.15 12.65
N HIS A 14 -35.79 -23.56 11.45
CA HIS A 14 -35.91 -22.13 11.06
C HIS A 14 -34.54 -21.46 10.75
N MET A 15 -34.16 -21.49 9.46
CA MET A 15 -33.27 -20.52 8.81
C MET A 15 -34.13 -19.38 8.24
N ARG A 16 -33.67 -18.14 8.36
CA ARG A 16 -34.26 -16.97 7.70
C ARG A 16 -33.41 -16.64 6.46
N ASP A 17 -33.98 -16.92 5.29
CA ASP A 17 -33.55 -16.39 4.01
C ASP A 17 -34.15 -15.00 3.79
N PHE A 18 -33.34 -14.05 3.33
CA PHE A 18 -33.78 -12.76 2.82
C PHE A 18 -34.41 -12.95 1.43
N VAL A 19 -35.73 -12.71 1.34
CA VAL A 19 -36.49 -12.68 0.09
C VAL A 19 -36.49 -11.25 -0.45
N LEU A 20 -35.94 -11.08 -1.65
CA LEU A 20 -36.19 -9.94 -2.54
C LEU A 20 -37.64 -10.07 -3.05
N VAL A 21 -38.50 -9.13 -2.67
CA VAL A 21 -39.84 -8.98 -3.25
C VAL A 21 -39.75 -7.98 -4.39
N SER A 22 -40.00 -8.45 -5.61
CA SER A 22 -40.41 -7.66 -6.76
C SER A 22 -41.91 -7.83 -6.94
N HIS A 23 -42.66 -6.74 -7.15
CA HIS A 23 -43.89 -6.74 -7.96
C HIS A 23 -44.21 -5.34 -8.53
N PRO A 24 -44.93 -5.25 -9.67
CA PRO A 24 -45.00 -4.08 -10.54
C PRO A 24 -46.38 -3.40 -10.63
N LEU A 25 -46.42 -2.28 -11.37
CA LEU A 25 -47.56 -1.64 -12.09
C LEU A 25 -48.68 -0.92 -11.30
N PHE A 26 -48.81 0.40 -11.52
CA PHE A 26 -49.94 1.14 -12.16
C PHE A 26 -49.71 2.66 -11.95
N MET A 27 -49.29 3.43 -12.96
CA MET A 27 -50.04 4.13 -14.03
C MET A 27 -50.90 5.33 -13.57
N CYS A 28 -50.51 6.56 -13.97
CA CYS A 28 -51.31 7.70 -14.47
C CYS A 28 -50.42 8.97 -14.43
N LEU A 29 -49.87 9.48 -15.55
CA LEU A 29 -50.48 10.24 -16.65
C LEU A 29 -50.89 11.67 -16.25
N ALA A 30 -50.12 12.69 -16.68
CA ALA A 30 -50.59 13.96 -17.24
C ALA A 30 -49.39 14.89 -17.58
N ILE A 31 -49.09 15.10 -18.88
CA ILE A 31 -49.37 16.33 -19.68
C ILE A 31 -48.22 17.36 -19.56
N LEU A 32 -47.31 17.47 -20.54
CA LEU A 32 -47.36 18.20 -21.84
C LEU A 32 -47.06 19.71 -21.74
N LEU A 33 -46.30 20.17 -22.75
CA LEU A 33 -45.84 21.54 -23.13
C LEU A 33 -44.38 21.79 -22.77
N GLY A 34 -43.42 21.90 -23.70
CA GLY A 34 -43.49 22.32 -25.10
C GLY A 34 -43.01 23.76 -25.21
N VAL A 35 -41.97 23.96 -26.03
CA VAL A 35 -41.62 25.14 -26.86
C VAL A 35 -40.12 25.45 -26.80
N ALA A 36 -39.51 25.26 -27.98
CA ALA A 36 -38.21 25.74 -28.40
C ALA A 36 -38.21 27.25 -28.65
N LEU A 37 -37.05 27.93 -28.60
CA LEU A 37 -36.51 28.71 -29.74
C LEU A 37 -35.23 29.52 -29.42
N SER A 38 -34.32 29.46 -30.40
CA SER A 38 -33.43 30.51 -30.95
C SER A 38 -32.25 31.11 -30.15
N ILE A 39 -31.04 30.68 -30.56
CA ILE A 39 -30.01 31.43 -31.33
C ILE A 39 -29.84 32.93 -31.01
N SER A 40 -28.61 33.32 -30.64
CA SER A 40 -27.87 34.44 -31.27
C SER A 40 -26.36 34.35 -31.03
N PHE A 41 -25.63 34.38 -32.14
CA PHE A 41 -24.19 34.61 -32.27
C PHE A 41 -23.85 36.07 -31.98
N VAL A 42 -22.72 36.34 -31.31
CA VAL A 42 -21.93 37.57 -31.56
C VAL A 42 -20.44 37.19 -31.61
N LEU A 43 -19.88 37.37 -32.80
CA LEU A 43 -18.44 37.48 -33.09
C LEU A 43 -18.03 38.94 -32.87
N VAL A 44 -16.92 39.19 -32.17
CA VAL A 44 -16.03 40.34 -32.46
C VAL A 44 -14.59 39.88 -32.30
N ALA A 45 -13.76 40.23 -33.28
CA ALA A 45 -12.41 39.77 -33.49
C ALA A 45 -11.35 40.85 -33.21
N THR A 46 -10.11 40.37 -33.00
CA THR A 46 -8.77 40.94 -33.29
C THR A 46 -8.17 42.12 -32.50
N HIS A 47 -7.11 41.79 -31.71
CA HIS A 47 -5.69 42.28 -31.70
C HIS A 47 -5.32 43.78 -31.52
N PRO A 48 -4.04 44.17 -31.22
CA PRO A 48 -2.83 43.42 -30.76
C PRO A 48 -2.03 44.06 -29.58
N ASP A 49 -0.98 43.33 -29.18
CA ASP A 49 0.22 43.60 -28.36
C ASP A 49 0.63 45.04 -27.97
N VAL A 50 1.07 45.21 -26.71
CA VAL A 50 2.16 46.12 -26.32
C VAL A 50 2.97 45.54 -25.14
N HIS A 51 4.26 45.30 -25.39
CA HIS A 51 5.33 45.16 -24.40
C HIS A 51 5.65 46.52 -23.74
N VAL A 52 5.72 46.60 -22.41
CA VAL A 52 6.58 47.58 -21.73
C VAL A 52 7.21 46.97 -20.47
N ALA A 53 8.54 46.87 -20.49
CA ALA A 53 9.38 46.70 -19.33
C ALA A 53 9.57 48.06 -18.64
N ALA A 54 9.48 48.11 -17.30
CA ALA A 54 9.88 49.28 -16.53
C ALA A 54 10.81 48.85 -15.38
N LYS A 55 12.10 49.16 -15.56
CA LYS A 55 13.08 49.36 -14.49
C LYS A 55 12.80 50.73 -13.88
N ILE A 56 12.67 50.82 -12.55
CA ILE A 56 12.97 52.06 -11.81
C ILE A 56 13.76 51.71 -10.56
N SER A 57 14.89 52.39 -10.43
CA SER A 57 15.85 52.41 -9.35
C SER A 57 15.45 53.39 -8.24
N VAL A 58 15.64 52.93 -7.00
CA VAL A 58 16.08 53.59 -5.76
C VAL A 58 16.06 55.13 -5.67
N GLU A 59 15.40 55.65 -4.63
CA GLU A 59 15.98 56.66 -3.73
C GLU A 59 15.32 56.62 -2.32
N ASP A 60 16.18 56.62 -1.30
CA ASP A 60 15.92 56.56 0.13
C ASP A 60 15.45 57.91 0.71
N ALA A 61 14.58 57.86 1.72
CA ALA A 61 14.52 58.87 2.79
C ALA A 61 14.06 58.19 4.09
N GLY A 62 15.01 57.97 5.01
CA GLY A 62 14.80 57.24 6.24
C GLY A 62 14.16 58.04 7.38
N MET A 63 13.69 57.30 8.39
CA MET A 63 13.78 57.70 9.81
C MET A 63 13.49 56.50 10.73
N ASN A 64 14.53 56.11 11.50
CA ASN A 64 14.56 55.62 12.89
C ASN A 64 13.42 54.71 13.40
N GLY A 65 13.62 53.49 13.89
CA GLY A 65 14.80 52.83 14.45
C GLY A 65 14.31 51.96 15.64
N ARG A 66 14.67 50.67 15.68
CA ARG A 66 14.75 49.82 16.90
C ARG A 66 15.29 48.43 16.57
N GLY A 67 16.50 48.16 17.06
CA GLY A 67 16.99 46.84 17.50
C GLY A 67 17.17 45.73 16.47
N ASN A 68 18.28 45.72 15.74
CA ASN A 68 18.69 44.62 14.87
C ASN A 68 19.61 43.65 15.64
N ARG A 69 19.18 42.40 15.86
CA ARG A 69 20.09 41.26 16.01
C ARG A 69 20.42 40.82 14.58
N GLN A 70 21.69 40.89 14.20
CA GLN A 70 22.18 40.31 12.94
C GLN A 70 21.88 38.80 12.93
N PRO A 71 21.29 38.24 11.86
CA PRO A 71 21.46 36.84 11.54
C PRO A 71 22.83 36.68 10.87
N ASP A 72 23.63 35.76 11.39
CA ASP A 72 24.86 35.31 10.74
C ASP A 72 24.55 34.82 9.33
N THR A 73 24.94 35.61 8.34
CA THR A 73 24.99 35.20 6.94
C THR A 73 26.26 34.38 6.73
N ASN A 74 26.18 33.09 7.03
CA ASN A 74 27.08 32.04 6.54
C ASN A 74 26.30 30.72 6.51
N SER A 75 25.32 30.63 5.61
CA SER A 75 24.81 29.34 5.13
C SER A 75 25.34 29.11 3.72
N GLU A 76 26.63 28.76 3.62
CA GLU A 76 27.12 28.08 2.44
C GLU A 76 26.33 26.76 2.30
N GLY A 77 25.50 26.69 1.27
CA GLY A 77 24.96 25.47 0.66
C GLY A 77 24.67 24.28 1.57
N THR A 78 23.64 24.36 2.42
CA THR A 78 22.88 23.15 2.76
C THR A 78 22.07 22.76 1.52
N GLU A 79 22.67 21.99 0.62
CA GLU A 79 21.90 21.17 -0.31
C GLU A 79 20.82 20.45 0.51
N SER A 80 19.55 20.65 0.15
CA SER A 80 18.46 19.91 0.76
C SER A 80 18.82 18.42 0.71
N LEU A 81 18.84 17.74 1.86
CA LEU A 81 19.08 16.29 1.96
C LEU A 81 18.11 15.45 1.10
N ILE A 82 17.06 16.08 0.57
CA ILE A 82 15.99 15.49 -0.23
C ILE A 82 16.11 15.91 -1.72
N GLY A 83 16.91 16.93 -2.05
CA GLY A 83 17.14 17.42 -3.41
C GLY A 83 18.19 16.58 -4.17
N PRO A 84 18.15 16.52 -5.52
CA PRO A 84 17.20 17.18 -6.41
C PRO A 84 15.78 16.60 -6.32
N GLU A 85 14.78 17.37 -6.76
CA GLU A 85 13.38 16.95 -6.72
C GLU A 85 13.12 15.75 -7.66
N VAL A 86 12.25 14.84 -7.21
CA VAL A 86 11.76 13.74 -8.06
C VAL A 86 10.70 14.29 -9.01
N PRO A 87 10.85 14.14 -10.34
CA PRO A 87 9.80 14.54 -11.26
C PRO A 87 8.56 13.68 -11.03
N TYR A 88 7.46 14.30 -10.61
CA TYR A 88 6.18 13.62 -10.42
C TYR A 88 5.37 13.53 -11.73
N LEU A 89 5.70 14.31 -12.77
CA LEU A 89 5.13 14.26 -14.11
C LEU A 89 6.15 14.69 -15.17
N PRO A 90 6.02 14.24 -16.44
CA PRO A 90 5.14 13.16 -16.89
C PRO A 90 5.56 11.79 -16.31
N PRO A 91 4.72 10.75 -16.37
CA PRO A 91 5.14 9.40 -15.99
C PRO A 91 6.40 8.97 -16.73
N PHE A 92 7.31 8.29 -16.02
CA PHE A 92 8.62 7.86 -16.53
C PHE A 92 9.57 8.99 -16.94
N ALA A 93 9.36 10.21 -16.41
CA ALA A 93 10.29 11.32 -16.61
C ALA A 93 11.73 10.92 -16.22
N GLU A 94 12.69 11.34 -17.04
CA GLU A 94 14.10 11.15 -16.74
C GLU A 94 14.53 12.05 -15.59
N ILE A 95 15.44 11.54 -14.77
CA ILE A 95 16.06 12.30 -13.68
C ILE A 95 17.39 12.83 -14.19
N GLU A 96 17.55 14.15 -14.17
CA GLU A 96 18.80 14.81 -14.55
C GLU A 96 19.96 14.32 -13.66
N ASN A 97 21.14 14.11 -14.27
CA ASN A 97 22.33 13.60 -13.58
C ASN A 97 22.12 12.25 -12.85
N SER A 98 21.16 11.43 -13.33
CA SER A 98 20.80 10.15 -12.69
C SER A 98 21.98 9.22 -12.43
N GLU A 99 22.99 9.15 -13.30
CA GLU A 99 24.15 8.27 -13.09
C GLU A 99 24.95 8.68 -11.83
N GLN A 100 25.22 9.97 -11.65
CA GLN A 100 25.92 10.50 -10.49
C GLN A 100 25.08 10.33 -9.22
N LEU A 101 23.78 10.65 -9.29
CA LEU A 101 22.87 10.49 -8.14
C LEU A 101 22.76 9.03 -7.68
N ILE A 102 22.77 8.08 -8.62
CA ILE A 102 22.81 6.65 -8.31
C ILE A 102 24.13 6.30 -7.64
N GLU A 103 25.27 6.74 -8.19
CA GLU A 103 26.59 6.47 -7.60
C GLU A 103 26.68 7.02 -6.16
N ASP A 104 26.25 8.26 -5.92
CA ASP A 104 26.22 8.86 -4.59
C ASP A 104 25.30 8.09 -3.63
N THR A 105 24.12 7.69 -4.11
CA THR A 105 23.17 6.88 -3.32
C THR A 105 23.75 5.52 -2.95
N LEU A 106 24.48 4.85 -3.83
CA LEU A 106 25.11 3.56 -3.52
C LEU A 106 26.36 3.72 -2.64
N ASN A 107 26.94 4.92 -2.57
CA ASN A 107 28.09 5.26 -1.73
C ASN A 107 27.71 5.94 -0.41
N GLY A 108 26.44 5.88 0.00
CA GLY A 108 25.98 6.37 1.31
C GLY A 108 25.71 7.87 1.38
N LYS A 109 25.53 8.53 0.23
CA LYS A 109 25.07 9.93 0.10
C LYS A 109 23.73 9.97 -0.65
N PRO A 110 22.64 9.51 -0.02
CA PRO A 110 21.37 9.34 -0.72
C PRO A 110 20.72 10.68 -1.01
N THR A 111 19.99 10.72 -2.12
CA THR A 111 18.92 11.68 -2.37
C THR A 111 17.69 10.88 -2.78
N VAL A 112 16.48 11.41 -2.59
CA VAL A 112 15.27 10.69 -3.02
C VAL A 112 15.29 10.49 -4.55
N ALA A 113 15.77 11.48 -5.31
CA ALA A 113 15.96 11.36 -6.75
C ALA A 113 16.97 10.26 -7.14
N GLY A 114 18.09 10.12 -6.42
CA GLY A 114 19.04 9.03 -6.67
C GLY A 114 18.46 7.65 -6.40
N ILE A 115 17.65 7.52 -5.35
CA ILE A 115 16.90 6.28 -5.06
C ILE A 115 15.91 5.97 -6.18
N VAL A 116 15.10 6.95 -6.61
CA VAL A 116 14.14 6.78 -7.70
C VAL A 116 14.85 6.46 -9.02
N ALA A 117 15.95 7.12 -9.33
CA ALA A 117 16.75 6.85 -10.52
C ALA A 117 17.27 5.41 -10.54
N HIS A 118 17.74 4.91 -9.39
CA HIS A 118 18.19 3.53 -9.25
C HIS A 118 17.04 2.53 -9.38
N LEU A 119 15.89 2.81 -8.77
CA LEU A 119 14.68 1.98 -8.92
C LEU A 119 14.16 1.98 -10.36
N ASN A 120 14.20 3.11 -11.07
CA ASN A 120 13.88 3.18 -12.50
C ASN A 120 14.81 2.28 -13.34
N LYS A 121 16.11 2.26 -13.03
CA LYS A 121 17.08 1.35 -13.67
C LYS A 121 16.72 -0.11 -13.42
N PHE A 122 16.41 -0.47 -12.18
CA PHE A 122 15.93 -1.82 -11.83
C PHE A 122 14.64 -2.17 -12.60
N LEU A 123 13.63 -1.31 -12.60
CA LEU A 123 12.35 -1.54 -13.25
C LEU A 123 12.49 -1.70 -14.77
N LYS A 124 13.39 -0.95 -15.41
CA LYS A 124 13.72 -1.12 -16.83
C LYS A 124 14.29 -2.51 -17.14
N GLU A 125 15.15 -3.03 -16.27
CA GLU A 125 15.71 -4.38 -16.43
C GLU A 125 14.71 -5.48 -16.05
N LEU A 126 13.86 -5.24 -15.05
CA LEU A 126 12.73 -6.10 -14.73
C LEU A 126 11.77 -6.23 -15.92
N HIS A 127 11.42 -5.10 -16.56
CA HIS A 127 10.55 -5.09 -17.74
C HIS A 127 11.13 -5.91 -18.89
N LYS A 128 12.42 -5.71 -19.21
CA LYS A 128 13.13 -6.52 -20.23
C LYS A 128 13.13 -8.00 -19.88
N SER A 129 13.39 -8.32 -18.60
CA SER A 129 13.37 -9.69 -18.09
C SER A 129 11.97 -10.32 -18.21
N ASN A 130 10.91 -9.60 -17.84
CA ASN A 130 9.53 -10.06 -17.96
C ASN A 130 9.16 -10.34 -19.42
N ILE A 131 9.55 -9.47 -20.37
CA ILE A 131 9.34 -9.70 -21.80
C ILE A 131 10.06 -10.97 -22.26
N LYS A 132 11.34 -11.14 -21.88
CA LYS A 132 12.12 -12.34 -22.24
C LYS A 132 11.49 -13.61 -21.67
N ASN A 133 11.21 -13.62 -20.37
CA ASN A 133 10.65 -14.75 -19.65
C ASN A 133 9.25 -15.14 -20.17
N SER A 134 8.46 -14.15 -20.58
CA SER A 134 7.16 -14.34 -21.22
C SER A 134 7.31 -15.09 -22.56
N LYS A 135 8.25 -14.66 -23.41
CA LYS A 135 8.55 -15.30 -24.72
C LYS A 135 9.07 -16.73 -24.55
N GLU A 136 9.96 -16.94 -23.58
CA GLU A 136 10.58 -18.24 -23.30
C GLU A 136 9.66 -19.18 -22.50
N LYS A 137 8.52 -18.69 -22.01
CA LYS A 137 7.56 -19.43 -21.17
C LYS A 137 8.22 -20.12 -19.97
N LEU A 138 9.13 -19.39 -19.30
CA LEU A 138 9.93 -19.91 -18.19
C LEU A 138 9.04 -20.55 -17.09
N GLN A 139 9.53 -21.61 -16.46
CA GLN A 139 8.81 -22.29 -15.38
C GLN A 139 8.75 -21.42 -14.11
N PRO A 140 7.75 -21.61 -13.23
CA PRO A 140 7.54 -20.76 -12.06
C PRO A 140 8.77 -20.55 -11.17
N ASN A 141 9.50 -21.60 -10.81
CA ASN A 141 10.74 -21.51 -10.04
C ASN A 141 11.83 -20.70 -10.77
N GLY A 142 11.96 -20.84 -12.10
CA GLY A 142 12.86 -20.04 -12.91
C GLY A 142 12.48 -18.55 -12.95
N LEU A 143 11.18 -18.22 -12.90
CA LEU A 143 10.71 -16.84 -12.79
C LEU A 143 11.11 -16.24 -11.44
N VAL A 144 10.98 -17.01 -10.35
CA VAL A 144 11.46 -16.62 -9.03
C VAL A 144 12.96 -16.36 -9.07
N GLN A 145 13.76 -17.33 -9.53
CA GLN A 145 15.22 -17.18 -9.62
C GLN A 145 15.61 -15.92 -10.42
N THR A 146 15.01 -15.70 -11.59
CA THR A 146 15.36 -14.56 -12.44
C THR A 146 15.03 -13.21 -11.79
N TYR A 147 13.92 -13.12 -11.05
CA TYR A 147 13.62 -11.92 -10.26
C TYR A 147 14.63 -11.73 -9.13
N PHE A 148 14.95 -12.81 -8.40
CA PHE A 148 15.89 -12.76 -7.28
C PHE A 148 17.29 -12.34 -7.74
N ASP A 149 17.75 -12.81 -8.90
CA ASP A 149 19.03 -12.40 -9.50
C ASP A 149 19.04 -10.89 -9.82
N LEU A 150 17.93 -10.34 -10.31
CA LEU A 150 17.78 -8.90 -10.53
C LEU A 150 17.74 -8.11 -9.22
N ALA A 151 16.99 -8.59 -8.23
CA ALA A 151 16.93 -7.96 -6.91
C ALA A 151 18.31 -7.94 -6.25
N MET A 152 19.08 -9.03 -6.34
CA MET A 152 20.47 -9.08 -5.88
C MET A 152 21.40 -8.12 -6.62
N ARG A 153 21.18 -7.92 -7.92
CA ARG A 153 22.00 -7.02 -8.74
C ARG A 153 21.72 -5.55 -8.49
N TYR A 154 20.47 -5.19 -8.21
CA TYR A 154 20.06 -3.78 -8.14
C TYR A 154 19.51 -3.40 -6.77
N LEU A 155 18.57 -4.14 -6.20
CA LEU A 155 17.92 -3.76 -4.93
C LEU A 155 18.85 -3.97 -3.72
N ARG A 156 19.59 -5.08 -3.68
CA ARG A 156 20.55 -5.32 -2.59
C ARG A 156 21.59 -4.19 -2.46
N PRO A 157 22.28 -3.75 -3.52
CA PRO A 157 23.21 -2.62 -3.42
C PRO A 157 22.56 -1.31 -2.98
N LEU A 158 21.26 -1.10 -3.23
CA LEU A 158 20.54 0.07 -2.73
C LEU A 158 20.39 0.02 -1.20
N ASP A 159 20.12 -1.15 -0.64
CA ASP A 159 19.86 -1.34 0.78
C ASP A 159 21.15 -1.45 1.62
N GLU A 160 22.19 -2.03 1.05
CA GLU A 160 23.42 -2.41 1.74
C GLU A 160 24.12 -1.25 2.50
N PRO A 161 24.27 -0.04 1.93
CA PRO A 161 24.90 1.10 2.62
C PRO A 161 24.13 1.60 3.85
N TYR A 162 22.85 1.25 3.96
CA TYR A 162 21.93 1.75 4.98
C TYR A 162 21.45 0.68 5.95
N ARG A 163 22.01 -0.55 5.89
CA ARG A 163 21.63 -1.60 6.84
C ARG A 163 21.95 -1.18 8.28
N GLY A 164 20.95 -1.25 9.15
CA GLY A 164 21.08 -0.91 10.58
C GLY A 164 21.17 0.59 10.88
N ARG A 165 20.94 1.47 9.91
CA ARG A 165 20.88 2.92 10.09
C ARG A 165 19.80 3.54 9.19
N PRO A 166 19.31 4.75 9.45
CA PRO A 166 18.33 5.35 8.54
C PRO A 166 19.00 5.78 7.22
N ILE A 167 18.24 5.77 6.11
CA ILE A 167 18.69 6.29 4.81
C ILE A 167 18.88 7.81 4.91
N PHE A 168 17.92 8.50 5.53
CA PHE A 168 17.95 9.93 5.82
C PHE A 168 17.79 10.13 7.32
N GLU A 169 18.44 11.15 7.89
CA GLU A 169 18.24 11.47 9.31
C GLU A 169 16.75 11.66 9.63
N ILE A 170 16.28 11.02 10.71
CA ILE A 170 14.89 11.09 11.13
C ILE A 170 14.64 12.47 11.73
N ARG A 171 13.68 13.20 11.17
CA ARG A 171 13.23 14.50 11.65
C ARG A 171 12.40 14.35 12.93
N GLU A 172 12.39 15.41 13.73
CA GLU A 172 11.59 15.53 14.95
C GLU A 172 10.63 16.72 14.85
N ASP A 173 9.86 16.77 13.76
CA ASP A 173 8.97 17.88 13.39
C ASP A 173 7.51 17.45 13.23
N ASP A 174 7.16 16.26 13.74
CA ASP A 174 5.83 15.63 13.63
C ASP A 174 5.36 15.42 12.16
N SER A 175 6.28 15.46 11.18
CA SER A 175 5.97 15.14 9.77
C SER A 175 5.55 13.68 9.58
N ILE A 176 4.63 13.45 8.64
CA ILE A 176 4.10 12.12 8.32
C ILE A 176 4.41 11.78 6.86
N PHE A 177 5.11 10.67 6.66
CA PHE A 177 5.24 10.04 5.36
C PHE A 177 4.16 8.97 5.16
N VAL A 178 3.32 9.17 4.16
CA VAL A 178 2.28 8.22 3.74
C VAL A 178 2.80 7.38 2.59
N SER A 179 3.00 6.09 2.84
CA SER A 179 3.47 5.08 1.89
C SER A 179 2.30 4.38 1.21
N LEU A 180 2.18 4.53 -0.11
CA LEU A 180 1.09 4.03 -0.93
C LEU A 180 1.56 3.05 -2.01
N ALA A 181 1.00 1.84 -2.00
CA ALA A 181 1.01 0.95 -3.14
C ALA A 181 -0.30 1.12 -3.92
N ALA A 182 -0.21 1.68 -5.14
CA ALA A 182 -1.38 1.99 -5.97
C ALA A 182 -1.36 1.14 -7.25
N PHE A 183 -2.10 0.04 -7.25
CA PHE A 183 -2.26 -0.81 -8.43
C PHE A 183 -3.55 -0.47 -9.17
N ARG A 184 -3.42 0.14 -10.35
CA ARG A 184 -4.53 0.56 -11.23
C ARG A 184 -5.67 1.21 -10.44
N GLU A 185 -5.29 2.13 -9.56
CA GLU A 185 -6.16 2.64 -8.50
C GLU A 185 -6.92 3.89 -8.94
N HIS A 186 -8.21 3.73 -9.26
CA HIS A 186 -9.08 4.80 -9.72
C HIS A 186 -9.51 5.80 -8.65
N LEU A 187 -9.34 5.47 -7.36
CA LEU A 187 -9.66 6.35 -6.23
C LEU A 187 -8.45 7.08 -5.64
N LEU A 188 -7.26 6.92 -6.24
CA LEU A 188 -6.04 7.51 -5.70
C LEU A 188 -6.19 9.03 -5.55
N THR A 189 -6.76 9.71 -6.54
CA THR A 189 -7.02 11.15 -6.48
C THR A 189 -7.85 11.53 -5.26
N GLN A 190 -8.98 10.84 -5.04
CA GLN A 190 -9.91 11.15 -3.96
C GLN A 190 -9.30 10.82 -2.59
N THR A 191 -8.55 9.72 -2.48
CA THR A 191 -7.78 9.38 -1.27
C THR A 191 -6.80 10.49 -0.91
N LEU A 192 -6.04 11.00 -1.89
CA LEU A 192 -5.08 12.10 -1.66
C LEU A 192 -5.80 13.38 -1.26
N LYS A 193 -6.86 13.78 -1.98
CA LYS A 193 -7.64 14.97 -1.63
C LYS A 193 -8.20 14.86 -0.21
N SER A 194 -8.75 13.71 0.16
CA SER A 194 -9.27 13.46 1.51
C SER A 194 -8.16 13.55 2.57
N ALA A 195 -6.98 12.97 2.32
CA ALA A 195 -5.85 13.04 3.25
C ALA A 195 -5.42 14.49 3.53
N PHE A 196 -5.24 15.31 2.50
CA PHE A 196 -4.82 16.71 2.65
C PHE A 196 -5.94 17.61 3.17
N ASP A 197 -7.18 17.43 2.71
CA ASP A 197 -8.30 18.28 3.13
C ASP A 197 -8.70 18.09 4.59
N GLN A 198 -8.49 16.89 5.12
CA GLN A 198 -8.89 16.51 6.46
C GLN A 198 -7.72 16.54 7.45
N ALA A 199 -6.52 16.92 7.02
CA ALA A 199 -5.39 17.09 7.93
C ALA A 199 -5.44 18.48 8.60
N GLU A 200 -5.06 18.54 9.87
CA GLU A 200 -4.86 19.80 10.57
C GLU A 200 -3.61 20.53 10.05
N ASN A 201 -2.53 19.79 9.76
CA ASN A 201 -1.25 20.33 9.28
C ASN A 201 -0.86 19.70 7.93
N PRO A 202 -1.55 20.04 6.82
CA PRO A 202 -1.29 19.44 5.50
C PRO A 202 0.13 19.72 4.95
N GLU A 203 0.82 20.74 5.44
CA GLU A 203 2.22 21.04 5.15
C GLU A 203 3.20 20.03 5.74
N ASN A 204 2.79 19.27 6.76
CA ASN A 204 3.61 18.22 7.37
C ASN A 204 3.41 16.85 6.72
N LEU A 205 2.56 16.76 5.68
CA LEU A 205 2.28 15.53 4.96
C LEU A 205 3.15 15.37 3.73
N PHE A 206 3.76 14.19 3.62
CA PHE A 206 4.54 13.73 2.49
C PHE A 206 3.97 12.41 1.98
N ILE A 207 3.82 12.26 0.68
CA ILE A 207 3.27 11.08 0.01
C ILE A 207 4.38 10.40 -0.79
N GLY A 208 4.58 9.12 -0.56
CA GLY A 208 5.36 8.24 -1.43
C GLY A 208 4.45 7.23 -2.11
N ALA A 209 4.30 7.31 -3.43
CA ALA A 209 3.41 6.43 -4.18
C ALA A 209 4.14 5.56 -5.21
N ALA A 210 4.01 4.24 -5.10
CA ALA A 210 4.33 3.30 -6.17
C ALA A 210 3.09 3.10 -7.05
N VAL A 211 3.04 3.80 -8.19
CA VAL A 211 1.88 3.84 -9.10
C VAL A 211 2.08 2.86 -10.25
N GLN A 212 1.27 1.80 -10.23
CA GLN A 212 1.28 0.67 -11.16
C GLN A 212 0.06 0.75 -12.07
N ASN A 213 0.14 1.59 -13.11
CA ASN A 213 -0.96 1.82 -14.04
C ASN A 213 -0.69 1.18 -15.41
N CYS A 214 -1.76 0.92 -16.15
CA CYS A 214 -1.67 0.70 -17.59
C CYS A 214 -1.70 2.07 -18.29
N PHE A 215 -0.51 2.56 -18.65
CA PHE A 215 -0.35 3.88 -19.29
C PHE A 215 -0.65 3.86 -20.80
N GLY A 216 -0.67 2.69 -21.45
CA GLY A 216 -0.81 2.57 -22.90
C GLY A 216 0.38 3.10 -23.71
N THR A 217 1.50 3.43 -23.05
CA THR A 217 2.71 4.01 -23.66
C THR A 217 3.72 2.97 -24.14
N ASP A 218 3.54 1.71 -23.77
CA ASP A 218 4.42 0.58 -24.12
C ASP A 218 3.92 -0.21 -25.35
N GLY A 219 2.95 0.35 -26.08
CA GLY A 219 2.32 -0.28 -27.25
C GLY A 219 1.29 -1.36 -26.90
N ARG A 220 0.95 -1.58 -25.62
CA ARG A 220 -0.04 -2.57 -25.21
C ARG A 220 -1.42 -1.95 -25.02
N GLN A 221 -2.43 -2.70 -25.46
CA GLN A 221 -3.83 -2.38 -25.21
C GLN A 221 -4.19 -2.66 -23.75
N CYS A 222 -4.54 -1.61 -23.01
CA CYS A 222 -5.07 -1.75 -21.65
C CYS A 222 -6.35 -2.58 -21.63
N LYS A 223 -6.53 -3.34 -20.55
CA LYS A 223 -7.66 -4.26 -20.35
C LYS A 223 -8.37 -3.97 -19.05
N THR A 224 -9.65 -4.34 -18.94
CA THR A 224 -10.37 -4.39 -17.67
C THR A 224 -9.85 -5.53 -16.79
N GLY A 225 -10.22 -5.54 -15.50
CA GLY A 225 -10.17 -6.76 -14.71
C GLY A 225 -11.22 -7.79 -15.15
N LEU A 226 -11.30 -8.92 -14.46
CA LEU A 226 -12.32 -9.94 -14.75
C LEU A 226 -13.73 -9.42 -14.41
N GLN A 227 -14.59 -9.37 -15.44
CA GLN A 227 -16.00 -8.98 -15.34
C GLN A 227 -16.90 -10.21 -15.41
N VAL A 228 -17.88 -10.33 -14.51
CA VAL A 228 -18.91 -11.36 -14.62
C VAL A 228 -19.87 -11.02 -15.76
N ILE A 229 -19.90 -11.86 -16.80
CA ILE A 229 -20.75 -11.70 -17.99
C ILE A 229 -21.97 -12.62 -17.98
N GLY A 230 -22.08 -13.49 -16.98
CA GLY A 230 -23.20 -14.42 -16.82
C GLY A 230 -22.86 -15.55 -15.87
N LYS A 231 -23.73 -16.56 -15.80
CA LYS A 231 -23.49 -17.81 -15.09
C LYS A 231 -23.52 -18.97 -16.07
N ASN A 232 -22.71 -20.00 -15.86
CA ASN A 232 -22.77 -21.22 -16.65
C ASN A 232 -23.92 -22.11 -16.17
N ALA A 233 -24.14 -23.24 -16.85
CA ALA A 233 -25.22 -24.19 -16.53
C ALA A 233 -25.14 -24.74 -15.08
N GLN A 234 -23.97 -24.67 -14.45
CA GLN A 234 -23.71 -25.09 -13.07
C GLN A 234 -23.78 -23.91 -12.07
N GLY A 235 -24.25 -22.74 -12.49
CA GLY A 235 -24.39 -21.56 -11.64
C GLY A 235 -23.09 -20.84 -11.27
N LYS A 236 -21.95 -21.23 -11.87
CA LYS A 236 -20.65 -20.55 -11.68
C LYS A 236 -20.55 -19.35 -12.60
N ASP A 237 -19.96 -18.26 -12.11
CA ASP A 237 -19.77 -17.06 -12.93
C ASP A 237 -18.90 -17.36 -14.14
N GLN A 238 -19.36 -16.89 -15.30
CA GLN A 238 -18.56 -16.74 -16.51
C GLN A 238 -17.95 -15.35 -16.47
N VAL A 239 -16.64 -15.27 -16.70
CA VAL A 239 -15.89 -14.01 -16.63
C VAL A 239 -15.20 -13.67 -17.94
N LYS A 240 -15.07 -12.38 -18.24
CA LYS A 240 -14.37 -11.87 -19.42
C LYS A 240 -13.52 -10.65 -19.04
N MET A 241 -12.36 -10.51 -19.70
CA MET A 241 -11.62 -9.25 -19.76
C MET A 241 -11.90 -8.57 -21.11
N SER A 242 -12.05 -7.26 -21.08
CA SER A 242 -12.35 -6.43 -22.25
C SER A 242 -11.27 -5.37 -22.45
N ASP A 243 -11.23 -4.74 -23.62
CA ASP A 243 -10.39 -3.56 -23.84
C ASP A 243 -10.84 -2.41 -22.93
N ALA A 244 -9.87 -1.64 -22.47
CA ALA A 244 -10.06 -0.45 -21.66
C ALA A 244 -9.13 0.67 -22.14
N PRO A 245 -9.50 1.95 -21.96
CA PRO A 245 -8.54 3.03 -22.12
C PRO A 245 -7.37 2.90 -21.13
N PRO A 246 -6.28 3.66 -21.32
CA PRO A 246 -5.30 3.88 -20.27
C PRO A 246 -5.95 4.30 -18.95
N ASP A 247 -5.36 3.87 -17.84
CA ASP A 247 -5.87 4.22 -16.53
C ASP A 247 -5.69 5.71 -16.25
N VAL A 248 -6.64 6.29 -15.53
CA VAL A 248 -6.50 7.64 -14.97
C VAL A 248 -5.33 7.64 -13.98
N ASN A 249 -4.44 8.61 -14.11
CA ASN A 249 -3.30 8.78 -13.20
C ASN A 249 -3.69 9.67 -12.04
N GLY A 250 -3.95 9.08 -10.87
CA GLY A 250 -4.45 9.85 -9.73
C GLY A 250 -3.47 10.89 -9.17
N ILE A 251 -2.17 10.69 -9.35
CA ILE A 251 -1.15 11.71 -9.04
C ILE A 251 -1.31 12.90 -9.98
N GLU A 252 -1.47 12.64 -11.27
CA GLU A 252 -1.60 13.69 -12.29
C GLU A 252 -2.85 14.55 -12.05
N ASP A 253 -3.99 13.91 -11.78
CA ASP A 253 -5.24 14.59 -11.46
C ASP A 253 -5.13 15.42 -10.17
N PHE A 254 -4.45 14.89 -9.14
CA PHE A 254 -4.21 15.61 -7.90
C PHE A 254 -3.31 16.82 -8.12
N CYS A 255 -2.17 16.64 -8.80
CA CYS A 255 -1.18 17.70 -9.00
C CYS A 255 -1.61 18.78 -10.00
N ARG A 256 -2.54 18.48 -10.91
CA ARG A 256 -3.12 19.48 -11.84
C ARG A 256 -4.19 20.35 -11.19
N ASP A 257 -4.75 19.94 -10.07
CA ASP A 257 -5.73 20.74 -9.35
C ASP A 257 -5.02 21.92 -8.65
N PRO A 258 -5.38 23.18 -8.95
CA PRO A 258 -4.71 24.36 -8.41
C PRO A 258 -4.68 24.41 -6.87
N LYS A 259 -5.63 23.75 -6.20
CA LYS A 259 -5.66 23.67 -4.73
C LYS A 259 -4.46 22.89 -4.17
N TYR A 260 -3.99 21.87 -4.88
CA TYR A 260 -2.99 20.92 -4.40
C TYR A 260 -1.65 20.99 -5.12
N GLU A 261 -1.57 21.65 -6.29
CA GLU A 261 -0.35 21.77 -7.10
C GLU A 261 0.88 22.19 -6.29
N LYS A 262 0.70 23.07 -5.29
CA LYS A 262 1.77 23.53 -4.39
C LYS A 262 2.49 22.39 -3.67
N HIS A 263 1.80 21.32 -3.30
CA HIS A 263 2.38 20.17 -2.59
C HIS A 263 3.24 19.31 -3.54
N CYS A 264 2.85 19.24 -4.81
CA CYS A 264 3.65 18.54 -5.81
C CYS A 264 4.92 19.34 -6.16
N LYS A 265 4.79 20.66 -6.31
CA LYS A 265 5.92 21.58 -6.57
C LYS A 265 6.89 21.73 -5.39
N SER A 266 6.51 21.35 -4.17
CA SER A 266 7.37 21.42 -2.99
C SER A 266 8.00 20.07 -2.61
N GLY A 267 7.87 19.04 -3.47
CA GLY A 267 8.42 17.71 -3.20
C GLY A 267 7.68 16.92 -2.11
N HIS A 268 6.46 17.34 -1.72
CA HIS A 268 5.63 16.56 -0.79
C HIS A 268 4.98 15.36 -1.48
N ILE A 269 4.95 15.32 -2.82
CA ILE A 269 4.49 14.17 -3.58
C ILE A 269 5.68 13.55 -4.30
N ARG A 270 6.04 12.33 -3.89
CA ARG A 270 7.16 11.54 -4.43
C ARG A 270 6.59 10.28 -5.07
N VAL A 271 6.97 9.99 -6.30
CA VAL A 271 6.30 8.95 -7.09
C VAL A 271 7.30 8.07 -7.82
N LEU A 272 7.03 6.77 -7.80
CA LEU A 272 7.65 5.79 -8.67
C LEU A 272 6.58 5.23 -9.61
N TYR A 273 6.78 5.42 -10.92
CA TYR A 273 5.89 4.89 -11.94
C TYR A 273 6.41 3.56 -12.49
N LEU A 274 5.53 2.58 -12.62
CA LEU A 274 5.80 1.31 -13.29
C LEU A 274 4.57 0.83 -14.06
N HIS A 275 4.79 0.06 -15.12
CA HIS A 275 3.71 -0.54 -15.89
C HIS A 275 2.99 -1.63 -15.06
N ASP A 276 1.66 -1.72 -15.19
CA ASP A 276 0.85 -2.71 -14.44
C ASP A 276 1.27 -4.16 -14.66
N THR A 277 1.90 -4.47 -15.79
CA THR A 277 2.39 -5.82 -16.10
C THR A 277 3.67 -6.19 -15.37
N ASP A 278 4.41 -5.19 -14.88
CA ASP A 278 5.61 -5.38 -14.07
C ASP A 278 5.27 -5.38 -12.58
N ALA A 279 3.99 -5.28 -12.23
CA ALA A 279 3.52 -5.39 -10.86
C ALA A 279 3.83 -6.76 -10.26
N LEU A 280 4.51 -6.74 -9.12
CA LEU A 280 4.92 -7.93 -8.36
C LEU A 280 4.05 -8.13 -7.11
N GLY A 281 2.90 -7.45 -7.01
CA GLY A 281 2.02 -7.53 -5.85
C GLY A 281 2.36 -6.51 -4.75
N PRO A 282 1.50 -6.43 -3.71
CA PRO A 282 1.55 -5.37 -2.72
C PRO A 282 2.85 -5.37 -1.89
N ALA A 283 3.39 -6.54 -1.50
CA ALA A 283 4.58 -6.62 -0.66
C ALA A 283 5.77 -5.85 -1.25
N VAL A 284 6.06 -6.09 -2.53
CA VAL A 284 7.15 -5.44 -3.25
C VAL A 284 6.80 -4.00 -3.62
N ALA A 285 5.54 -3.69 -3.93
CA ALA A 285 5.12 -2.31 -4.15
C ALA A 285 5.28 -1.44 -2.88
N ARG A 286 5.03 -2.01 -1.70
CA ARG A 286 5.28 -1.37 -0.40
C ARG A 286 6.78 -1.20 -0.14
N TYR A 287 7.61 -2.15 -0.54
CA TYR A 287 9.07 -1.95 -0.57
C TYR A 287 9.42 -0.71 -1.40
N TYR A 288 8.95 -0.60 -2.65
CA TYR A 288 9.23 0.58 -3.47
C TYR A 288 8.74 1.89 -2.83
N ALA A 289 7.50 1.93 -2.35
CA ALA A 289 6.92 3.10 -1.72
C ALA A 289 7.70 3.52 -0.46
N SER A 290 8.16 2.55 0.35
CA SER A 290 8.96 2.83 1.55
C SER A 290 10.30 3.51 1.25
N LYS A 291 10.87 3.28 0.06
CA LYS A 291 12.13 3.90 -0.37
C LYS A 291 12.01 5.36 -0.76
N LEU A 292 10.78 5.88 -0.85
CA LEU A 292 10.52 7.31 -1.12
C LEU A 292 10.46 8.14 0.18
N TRP A 293 10.62 7.50 1.34
CA TRP A 293 10.75 8.17 2.63
C TRP A 293 12.02 9.02 2.66
N GLY A 294 11.92 10.24 3.18
CA GLY A 294 12.94 11.29 3.09
C GLY A 294 13.33 11.87 4.45
N GLY A 295 13.15 11.10 5.52
CA GLY A 295 13.45 11.55 6.88
C GLY A 295 12.23 11.98 7.70
N GLU A 296 10.99 11.85 7.21
CA GLU A 296 9.79 12.21 7.98
C GLU A 296 9.71 11.49 9.34
N THR A 297 9.18 12.16 10.38
CA THR A 297 9.11 11.65 11.76
C THR A 297 8.31 10.36 11.90
N TYR A 298 7.16 10.30 11.23
CA TYR A 298 6.23 9.18 11.27
C TYR A 298 6.12 8.49 9.92
N PHE A 299 5.98 7.17 9.95
CA PHE A 299 5.71 6.34 8.79
C PHE A 299 4.29 5.79 8.86
N LEU A 300 3.50 6.05 7.83
CA LEU A 300 2.13 5.58 7.66
C LEU A 300 2.05 4.70 6.42
N GLN A 301 1.98 3.38 6.62
CA GLN A 301 1.65 2.45 5.55
C GLN A 301 0.14 2.35 5.42
N MET A 302 -0.38 2.49 4.21
CA MET A 302 -1.80 2.30 3.96
C MET A 302 -2.13 1.84 2.54
N ASP A 303 -3.38 1.40 2.33
CA ASP A 303 -3.94 1.19 0.99
C ASP A 303 -4.31 2.52 0.30
N SER A 304 -4.57 2.48 -1.01
CA SER A 304 -4.68 3.67 -1.86
C SER A 304 -6.13 4.10 -2.18
N HIS A 305 -7.12 3.53 -1.50
CA HIS A 305 -8.56 3.80 -1.66
C HIS A 305 -9.22 3.99 -0.29
N LEU A 306 -8.85 5.10 0.36
CA LEU A 306 -9.22 5.43 1.72
C LEU A 306 -9.89 6.80 1.80
N GLU A 307 -10.73 6.97 2.82
CA GLU A 307 -11.31 8.24 3.21
C GLU A 307 -10.88 8.60 4.63
N PHE A 308 -10.48 9.85 4.86
CA PHE A 308 -9.92 10.32 6.11
C PHE A 308 -10.95 11.11 6.93
N ALA A 309 -10.86 10.99 8.25
CA ALA A 309 -11.62 11.80 9.19
C ALA A 309 -10.93 13.15 9.42
N ALA A 310 -11.68 14.15 9.84
CA ALA A 310 -11.13 15.45 10.22
C ALA A 310 -10.04 15.32 11.30
N ASN A 311 -8.94 16.03 11.09
CA ASN A 311 -7.74 16.15 11.92
C ASN A 311 -7.07 14.79 12.19
N TRP A 312 -7.11 13.88 11.22
CA TRP A 312 -6.60 12.51 11.39
C TRP A 312 -5.11 12.47 11.75
N ASP A 313 -4.32 13.39 11.22
CA ASP A 313 -2.87 13.50 11.36
C ASP A 313 -2.48 13.70 12.82
N THR A 314 -2.97 14.79 13.42
CA THR A 314 -2.69 15.13 14.83
C THR A 314 -3.31 14.11 15.79
N LYS A 315 -4.47 13.54 15.43
CA LYS A 315 -5.13 12.51 16.25
C LYS A 315 -4.38 11.18 16.24
N TYR A 316 -3.83 10.71 15.11
CA TYR A 316 -2.99 9.51 15.11
C TYR A 316 -1.66 9.74 15.82
N ILE A 317 -1.06 10.94 15.71
CA ILE A 317 0.14 11.31 16.48
C ILE A 317 -0.16 11.27 17.99
N ALA A 318 -1.26 11.87 18.43
CA ALA A 318 -1.67 11.82 19.83
C ALA A 318 -1.95 10.38 20.30
N GLU A 319 -2.60 9.59 19.45
CA GLU A 319 -2.96 8.20 19.76
C GLU A 319 -1.73 7.30 19.89
N ILE A 320 -0.72 7.43 19.01
CA ILE A 320 0.51 6.64 19.12
C ILE A 320 1.36 7.09 20.31
N LYS A 321 1.42 8.40 20.60
CA LYS A 321 2.13 8.94 21.79
C LYS A 321 1.49 8.45 23.10
N ALA A 322 0.21 8.06 23.09
CA ALA A 322 -0.48 7.49 24.25
C ALA A 322 -0.22 5.99 24.45
N ALA A 323 0.34 5.28 23.47
CA ALA A 323 0.68 3.86 23.60
C ALA A 323 1.81 3.67 24.62
N LYS A 324 1.71 2.64 25.47
CA LYS A 324 2.61 2.45 26.61
C LYS A 324 4.07 2.26 26.21
N SER A 325 4.33 1.66 25.06
CA SER A 325 5.68 1.38 24.56
C SER A 325 6.20 2.46 23.59
N PHE A 326 5.53 3.60 23.44
CA PHE A 326 6.03 4.69 22.60
C PHE A 326 7.48 5.08 23.02
N PRO A 327 8.43 5.23 22.08
CA PRO A 327 8.27 5.29 20.62
C PRO A 327 8.23 3.94 19.87
N LYS A 328 8.52 2.81 20.52
CA LYS A 328 8.47 1.44 19.93
C LYS A 328 7.04 0.89 19.97
N ALA A 329 6.11 1.62 19.35
CA ALA A 329 4.70 1.28 19.24
C ALA A 329 4.23 1.39 17.79
N ILE A 330 3.27 0.55 17.42
CA ILE A 330 2.61 0.55 16.10
C ILE A 330 1.10 0.62 16.33
N LEU A 331 0.39 1.58 15.71
CA LEU A 331 -1.06 1.51 15.59
C LEU A 331 -1.41 0.70 14.34
N SER A 332 -2.29 -0.29 14.46
CA SER A 332 -2.79 -1.03 13.29
C SER A 332 -4.20 -1.58 13.55
N SER A 333 -4.98 -1.71 12.48
CA SER A 333 -6.35 -2.22 12.49
C SER A 333 -6.83 -2.47 11.06
N TYR A 334 -7.92 -3.22 10.88
CA TYR A 334 -8.70 -3.12 9.66
C TYR A 334 -9.66 -1.92 9.77
N PRO A 335 -9.53 -0.90 8.90
CA PRO A 335 -10.45 0.24 8.91
C PRO A 335 -11.91 -0.18 8.66
N PRO A 336 -12.91 0.61 9.09
CA PRO A 336 -14.29 0.41 8.70
C PRO A 336 -14.47 0.61 7.19
N GLY A 337 -15.50 -0.03 6.62
CA GLY A 337 -15.82 0.12 5.20
C GLY A 337 -16.62 1.38 4.87
N PHE A 338 -16.39 1.96 3.69
CA PHE A 338 -17.30 2.96 3.07
C PHE A 338 -17.73 2.51 1.67
N THR A 339 -18.87 3.04 1.18
CA THR A 339 -19.37 2.77 -0.17
C THR A 339 -19.08 3.93 -1.11
N ASN A 340 -19.50 5.14 -0.70
CA ASN A 340 -19.28 6.36 -1.45
C ASN A 340 -18.39 7.32 -0.66
N PHE A 341 -17.53 8.07 -1.35
CA PHE A 341 -16.81 9.18 -0.73
C PHE A 341 -17.79 10.21 -0.17
N GLY A 342 -17.42 10.82 0.96
CA GLY A 342 -18.21 11.78 1.71
C GLY A 342 -19.08 11.16 2.80
N GLU A 343 -19.11 9.82 2.94
CA GLU A 343 -19.93 9.12 3.93
C GLU A 343 -19.22 8.95 5.28
N TYR A 344 -17.89 9.07 5.32
CA TYR A 344 -17.12 8.79 6.53
C TYR A 344 -16.83 10.04 7.38
N SER A 345 -17.26 10.01 8.64
CA SER A 345 -17.02 11.10 9.60
C SER A 345 -15.94 10.80 10.66
N GLY A 346 -15.36 9.60 10.68
CA GLY A 346 -14.43 9.18 11.73
C GLY A 346 -15.08 8.76 13.05
N GLY A 347 -14.23 8.31 13.99
CA GLY A 347 -14.59 8.14 15.41
C GLY A 347 -15.22 6.80 15.77
N SER A 348 -15.49 5.92 14.81
CA SER A 348 -15.93 4.55 15.09
C SER A 348 -14.87 3.80 15.93
N PRO A 349 -15.27 2.90 16.85
CA PRO A 349 -14.30 2.15 17.66
C PRO A 349 -13.36 1.30 16.80
N GLY A 350 -12.06 1.35 17.10
CA GLY A 350 -11.05 0.58 16.37
C GLY A 350 -11.22 -0.93 16.51
N THR A 351 -10.93 -1.66 15.44
CA THR A 351 -10.97 -3.13 15.45
C THR A 351 -9.69 -3.71 16.05
N ARG A 352 -9.79 -4.85 16.74
CA ARG A 352 -8.62 -5.57 17.26
C ARG A 352 -8.32 -6.81 16.42
N LEU A 353 -7.09 -6.89 15.89
CA LEU A 353 -6.59 -8.04 15.12
C LEU A 353 -6.08 -9.11 16.09
N CYS A 354 -6.98 -10.02 16.48
CA CYS A 354 -6.81 -10.95 17.61
C CYS A 354 -7.18 -12.39 17.28
N THR A 355 -7.38 -12.70 16.01
CA THR A 355 -7.69 -14.06 15.55
C THR A 355 -6.87 -14.36 14.31
N CYS A 356 -6.58 -15.63 14.09
CA CYS A 356 -5.99 -16.10 12.86
C CYS A 356 -6.58 -17.45 12.44
N GLN A 357 -6.28 -17.88 11.22
CA GLN A 357 -6.58 -19.23 10.74
C GLN A 357 -5.59 -19.62 9.65
N PHE A 358 -5.30 -20.91 9.52
CA PHE A 358 -4.54 -21.42 8.38
C PHE A 358 -5.49 -21.50 7.18
N SER A 359 -5.07 -20.99 6.02
CA SER A 359 -5.89 -21.04 4.82
C SER A 359 -6.18 -22.49 4.41
N ASN A 360 -7.42 -22.79 4.08
CA ASN A 360 -7.83 -24.07 3.50
C ASN A 360 -7.82 -24.06 1.96
N ASN A 361 -7.27 -23.01 1.35
CA ASN A 361 -7.20 -22.83 -0.09
C ASN A 361 -5.80 -23.15 -0.60
N ASP A 362 -5.70 -24.07 -1.57
CA ASP A 362 -4.46 -24.44 -2.24
C ASP A 362 -3.74 -23.26 -2.92
N VAL A 363 -4.47 -22.21 -3.30
CA VAL A 363 -3.90 -20.97 -3.88
C VAL A 363 -3.01 -20.26 -2.87
N GLU A 364 -3.40 -20.31 -1.60
CA GLU A 364 -2.71 -19.62 -0.51
C GLU A 364 -1.81 -20.56 0.28
N ASN A 365 -1.74 -21.83 -0.13
CA ASN A 365 -0.79 -22.82 0.35
C ASN A 365 -0.76 -22.90 1.89
N HIS A 366 -1.90 -22.91 2.56
CA HIS A 366 -1.99 -23.00 4.04
C HIS A 366 -1.29 -21.87 4.82
N ILE A 367 -1.11 -20.70 4.19
CA ILE A 367 -0.59 -19.53 4.90
C ILE A 367 -1.56 -19.05 5.98
N ILE A 368 -1.03 -18.52 7.09
CA ILE A 368 -1.85 -17.91 8.16
C ILE A 368 -2.52 -16.64 7.63
N ARG A 369 -3.84 -16.55 7.83
CA ARG A 369 -4.64 -15.33 7.65
C ARG A 369 -4.98 -14.73 9.00
N ILE A 370 -4.77 -13.42 9.13
CA ILE A 370 -5.15 -12.65 10.32
C ILE A 370 -6.58 -12.11 10.17
N ASN A 371 -7.30 -12.00 11.28
CA ASN A 371 -8.69 -11.55 11.31
C ASN A 371 -8.97 -10.71 12.56
N THR A 372 -10.10 -10.01 12.53
CA THR A 372 -10.62 -9.30 13.70
C THR A 372 -11.11 -10.28 14.76
N GLY A 373 -10.78 -10.04 16.03
CA GLY A 373 -11.30 -10.79 17.17
C GLY A 373 -12.17 -9.97 18.13
N GLY A 374 -12.13 -8.64 18.02
CA GLY A 374 -12.89 -7.74 18.88
C GLY A 374 -12.80 -6.29 18.40
N ARG A 375 -13.29 -5.38 19.22
CA ARG A 375 -13.20 -3.93 19.00
C ARG A 375 -12.92 -3.22 20.32
N CYS A 376 -12.33 -2.03 20.22
CA CYS A 376 -12.25 -1.09 21.33
C CYS A 376 -13.68 -0.77 21.83
N LYS A 377 -13.80 -0.50 23.12
CA LYS A 377 -15.06 -0.14 23.78
C LYS A 377 -15.31 1.36 23.73
N GLY A 378 -14.25 2.15 23.55
CA GLY A 378 -14.27 3.61 23.47
C GLY A 378 -13.99 4.30 24.80
N ASP A 379 -13.93 3.56 25.91
CA ASP A 379 -13.60 4.06 27.25
C ASP A 379 -12.17 3.68 27.68
N GLU A 380 -11.37 3.06 26.79
CA GLU A 380 -10.00 2.70 27.10
C GLU A 380 -9.14 3.95 27.39
N PRO A 381 -8.37 3.96 28.50
CA PRO A 381 -7.55 5.11 28.87
C PRO A 381 -6.40 5.36 27.87
N ARG A 382 -6.00 4.32 27.12
CA ARG A 382 -4.96 4.35 26.09
C ARG A 382 -5.16 3.21 25.07
N PRO A 383 -4.46 3.21 23.92
CA PRO A 383 -4.47 2.08 22.99
C PRO A 383 -4.11 0.76 23.70
N THR A 384 -4.77 -0.33 23.31
CA THR A 384 -4.51 -1.67 23.88
C THR A 384 -3.81 -2.55 22.87
N GLN A 385 -2.91 -3.42 23.34
CA GLN A 385 -2.12 -4.28 22.46
C GLN A 385 -2.98 -5.27 21.67
N ILE A 386 -2.55 -5.55 20.44
CA ILE A 386 -3.07 -6.57 19.53
C ILE A 386 -1.96 -7.47 19.02
N ALA A 387 -2.32 -8.59 18.39
CA ALA A 387 -1.35 -9.59 17.97
C ALA A 387 -0.75 -9.33 16.59
N PHE A 388 -1.49 -8.67 15.70
CA PHE A 388 -1.13 -8.60 14.28
C PHE A 388 -1.18 -7.18 13.72
N ILE A 389 -0.37 -6.96 12.69
CA ILE A 389 -0.34 -5.78 11.84
C ILE A 389 -1.16 -6.08 10.58
N ALA A 390 -2.12 -5.22 10.26
CA ALA A 390 -2.74 -5.16 8.94
C ALA A 390 -1.81 -4.40 7.98
N ALA A 391 -1.44 -5.00 6.85
CA ALA A 391 -0.51 -4.36 5.93
C ALA A 391 -1.16 -3.21 5.14
N GLY A 392 -2.50 -3.15 5.11
CA GLY A 392 -3.28 -2.05 4.54
C GLY A 392 -3.47 -0.84 5.46
N PHE A 393 -3.03 -0.92 6.73
CA PHE A 393 -2.94 0.22 7.64
C PHE A 393 -2.03 -0.06 8.84
N PHE A 394 -0.93 0.68 8.95
CA PHE A 394 -0.25 0.88 10.22
C PHE A 394 0.45 2.23 10.31
N PHE A 395 0.54 2.77 11.53
CA PHE A 395 1.18 4.05 11.85
C PHE A 395 2.23 3.85 12.94
N ALA A 396 3.46 4.30 12.70
CA ALA A 396 4.58 4.13 13.63
C ALA A 396 5.60 5.27 13.48
N ARG A 397 6.51 5.33 14.45
CA ARG A 397 7.76 6.11 14.34
C ARG A 397 8.64 5.55 13.20
N ALA A 398 9.31 6.43 12.46
CA ALA A 398 10.03 6.05 11.23
C ALA A 398 11.22 5.10 11.46
N GLU A 399 11.71 4.99 12.69
CA GLU A 399 12.67 3.98 13.15
C GLU A 399 12.22 2.54 12.77
N PHE A 400 10.91 2.32 12.61
CA PHE A 400 10.35 1.07 12.11
C PHE A 400 10.98 0.61 10.79
N LEU A 401 11.30 1.54 9.88
CA LEU A 401 11.91 1.22 8.59
C LEU A 401 13.33 0.65 8.71
N ILE A 402 14.01 0.93 9.83
CA ILE A 402 15.36 0.44 10.11
C ILE A 402 15.28 -0.96 10.73
N ASP A 403 14.42 -1.13 11.73
CA ASP A 403 14.31 -2.40 12.46
C ASP A 403 13.56 -3.48 11.67
N VAL A 404 12.58 -3.06 10.85
CA VAL A 404 11.66 -3.94 10.11
C VAL A 404 11.58 -3.49 8.65
N PRO A 405 12.70 -3.51 7.90
CA PRO A 405 12.69 -3.09 6.50
C PRO A 405 11.75 -3.99 5.67
N PHE A 406 11.05 -3.41 4.70
CA PHE A 406 10.24 -4.20 3.76
C PHE A 406 11.13 -5.17 2.98
N ASP A 407 10.68 -6.40 2.80
CA ASP A 407 11.44 -7.47 2.15
C ASP A 407 11.21 -7.44 0.63
N PRO A 408 12.23 -7.12 -0.20
CA PRO A 408 12.06 -7.11 -1.66
C PRO A 408 11.96 -8.52 -2.25
N TYR A 409 12.24 -9.57 -1.48
CA TYR A 409 12.25 -10.98 -1.92
C TYR A 409 10.91 -11.69 -1.69
N VAL A 410 9.80 -10.94 -1.64
CA VAL A 410 8.44 -11.49 -1.49
C VAL A 410 7.52 -11.16 -2.70
N PRO A 411 7.98 -11.32 -3.97
CA PRO A 411 7.18 -11.01 -5.14
C PRO A 411 5.98 -11.97 -5.30
N TRP A 412 4.95 -11.50 -5.98
CA TRP A 412 3.68 -12.17 -6.23
C TRP A 412 2.89 -12.57 -4.98
N CYS A 413 3.32 -12.13 -3.80
CA CYS A 413 2.66 -12.40 -2.53
C CYS A 413 1.56 -11.35 -2.27
N PHE A 414 0.37 -11.85 -1.90
CA PHE A 414 -0.74 -11.04 -1.38
C PHE A 414 -1.10 -11.47 0.04
N MET A 415 -1.28 -12.78 0.25
CA MET A 415 -1.51 -13.35 1.59
C MET A 415 -0.19 -13.82 2.18
N GLY A 416 0.04 -13.52 3.46
CA GLY A 416 1.21 -13.97 4.23
C GLY A 416 2.14 -12.84 4.67
N GLU A 417 2.15 -11.73 3.93
CA GLU A 417 2.95 -10.55 4.30
C GLU A 417 2.56 -9.97 5.67
N GLU A 418 1.28 -10.05 6.06
CA GLU A 418 0.79 -9.52 7.34
C GLU A 418 1.32 -10.31 8.54
N ILE A 419 1.26 -11.64 8.49
CA ILE A 419 1.85 -12.48 9.56
C ILE A 419 3.37 -12.33 9.58
N ALA A 420 4.00 -12.21 8.41
CA ALA A 420 5.43 -11.96 8.31
C ALA A 420 5.82 -10.65 8.99
N LEU A 421 5.13 -9.55 8.66
CA LEU A 421 5.37 -8.23 9.22
C LEU A 421 5.11 -8.20 10.74
N SER A 422 4.04 -8.87 11.20
CA SER A 422 3.68 -8.94 12.62
C SER A 422 4.76 -9.61 13.46
N ILE A 423 5.25 -10.79 13.02
CA ILE A 423 6.32 -11.53 13.71
C ILE A 423 7.61 -10.70 13.70
N ARG A 424 8.00 -10.16 12.54
CA ARG A 424 9.24 -9.40 12.42
C ARG A 424 9.22 -8.15 13.30
N ALA A 425 8.11 -7.43 13.36
CA ALA A 425 7.97 -6.26 14.24
C ALA A 425 8.08 -6.65 15.71
N TRP A 426 7.31 -7.65 16.15
CA TRP A 426 7.27 -8.04 17.56
C TRP A 426 8.61 -8.61 18.05
N THR A 427 9.28 -9.43 17.23
CA THR A 427 10.60 -10.00 17.54
C THR A 427 11.73 -8.95 17.54
N ASN A 428 11.52 -7.80 16.90
CA ASN A 428 12.37 -6.59 17.00
C ASN A 428 11.92 -5.61 18.10
N GLY A 429 11.03 -6.04 19.00
CA GLY A 429 10.68 -5.29 20.20
C GLY A 429 9.57 -4.25 20.03
N TRP A 430 8.89 -4.21 18.88
CA TRP A 430 7.73 -3.34 18.68
C TRP A 430 6.46 -3.96 19.27
N ASP A 431 5.70 -3.19 20.04
CA ASP A 431 4.35 -3.58 20.45
C ASP A 431 3.31 -3.01 19.49
N ILE A 432 2.30 -3.80 19.17
CA ILE A 432 1.26 -3.47 18.19
C ILE A 432 -0.02 -3.16 18.96
N TYR A 433 -0.70 -2.08 18.61
CA TYR A 433 -1.88 -1.58 19.30
C TYR A 433 -3.03 -1.36 18.33
N ALA A 434 -4.25 -1.63 18.77
CA ALA A 434 -5.42 -1.12 18.08
C ALA A 434 -5.60 0.37 18.44
N PRO A 435 -5.78 1.27 17.46
CA PRO A 435 -6.22 2.62 17.78
C PRO A 435 -7.59 2.56 18.46
N ARG A 436 -7.87 3.43 19.44
CA ARG A 436 -9.17 3.47 20.12
C ARG A 436 -10.29 3.87 19.16
N GLN A 437 -9.98 4.74 18.20
CA GLN A 437 -10.88 5.19 17.16
C GLN A 437 -10.26 5.02 15.78
N ASN A 438 -11.07 4.65 14.80
CA ASN A 438 -10.68 4.70 13.40
C ASN A 438 -10.73 6.17 12.92
N LEU A 439 -9.70 6.60 12.22
CA LEU A 439 -9.60 7.93 11.60
C LEU A 439 -9.43 7.84 10.08
N ILE A 440 -9.46 6.63 9.54
CA ILE A 440 -9.58 6.32 8.11
C ILE A 440 -10.67 5.27 7.91
N ALA A 441 -11.28 5.25 6.73
CA ALA A 441 -12.17 4.21 6.25
C ALA A 441 -11.67 3.67 4.92
N HIS A 442 -11.97 2.41 4.62
CA HIS A 442 -11.46 1.68 3.48
C HIS A 442 -12.56 1.27 2.51
N GLN A 443 -12.34 1.46 1.20
CA GLN A 443 -13.30 0.97 0.22
C GLN A 443 -13.12 -0.54 -0.02
N TYR A 444 -13.87 -1.37 0.71
CA TYR A 444 -13.86 -2.81 0.50
C TYR A 444 -14.58 -3.19 -0.80
N ARG A 445 -13.82 -3.70 -1.78
CA ARG A 445 -14.33 -4.03 -3.11
C ARG A 445 -14.76 -5.51 -3.19
N PRO A 446 -15.95 -5.81 -3.74
CA PRO A 446 -16.27 -7.16 -4.20
C PRO A 446 -15.23 -7.63 -5.22
N GLY A 447 -14.83 -8.90 -5.13
CA GLY A 447 -13.70 -9.44 -5.91
C GLY A 447 -13.87 -9.46 -7.43
N ARG A 448 -15.05 -9.17 -7.99
CA ARG A 448 -15.36 -9.28 -9.43
C ARG A 448 -16.22 -8.13 -9.96
N LEU A 449 -15.80 -6.89 -9.72
CA LEU A 449 -16.43 -5.69 -10.30
C LEU A 449 -15.81 -5.23 -11.63
N GLY A 450 -14.95 -6.05 -12.26
CA GLY A 450 -14.19 -5.62 -13.44
C GLY A 450 -13.00 -4.70 -13.12
N LEU A 451 -12.72 -4.47 -11.84
CA LEU A 451 -11.52 -3.77 -11.39
C LEU A 451 -10.30 -4.70 -11.50
N PRO A 452 -9.22 -4.26 -12.15
CA PRO A 452 -8.01 -5.05 -12.32
C PRO A 452 -7.41 -5.50 -10.98
N LYS A 453 -6.91 -6.74 -10.94
CA LYS A 453 -6.06 -7.23 -9.86
C LYS A 453 -4.69 -7.58 -10.40
N PHE A 454 -3.62 -7.35 -9.63
CA PHE A 454 -2.25 -7.56 -10.13
C PHE A 454 -2.02 -9.01 -10.59
N TRP A 455 -2.59 -9.99 -9.88
CA TRP A 455 -2.48 -11.40 -10.24
C TRP A 455 -3.16 -11.74 -11.58
N GLU A 456 -4.06 -10.89 -12.08
CA GLU A 456 -4.66 -11.01 -13.42
C GLU A 456 -3.74 -10.46 -14.51
N SER A 457 -2.75 -9.62 -14.16
CA SER A 457 -1.71 -9.14 -15.08
C SER A 457 -0.57 -10.16 -15.20
N VAL A 458 -0.29 -10.92 -14.14
CA VAL A 458 0.76 -11.95 -14.15
C VAL A 458 0.43 -13.07 -15.14
N GLY A 459 1.30 -13.23 -16.14
CA GLY A 459 1.16 -14.25 -17.17
C GLY A 459 0.13 -13.93 -18.26
N ARG A 460 -0.56 -12.79 -18.19
CA ARG A 460 -1.52 -12.32 -19.20
C ARG A 460 -0.89 -12.27 -20.58
N ASP A 461 0.23 -11.57 -20.70
CA ASP A 461 0.93 -11.36 -21.97
C ASP A 461 1.55 -12.65 -22.53
N SER A 462 1.80 -13.63 -21.67
CA SER A 462 2.30 -14.96 -22.05
C SER A 462 1.19 -15.97 -22.39
N GLY A 463 -0.09 -15.59 -22.26
CA GLY A 463 -1.23 -16.50 -22.42
C GLY A 463 -1.29 -17.61 -21.35
N ARG A 464 -0.80 -17.34 -20.14
CA ARG A 464 -0.71 -18.31 -19.03
C ARG A 464 -1.63 -17.89 -17.87
N PRO A 465 -2.95 -18.10 -17.98
CA PRO A 465 -3.87 -17.76 -16.89
C PRO A 465 -3.52 -18.53 -15.61
N GLY A 466 -3.61 -17.84 -14.46
CA GLY A 466 -3.30 -18.43 -13.15
C GLY A 466 -1.80 -18.61 -12.87
N LEU A 467 -0.91 -18.00 -13.68
CA LEU A 467 0.54 -18.06 -13.44
C LEU A 467 0.91 -17.53 -12.05
N ASN A 468 0.24 -16.45 -11.58
CA ASN A 468 0.46 -15.91 -10.23
C ASN A 468 0.38 -17.01 -9.16
N THR A 469 -0.69 -17.80 -9.16
CA THR A 469 -0.88 -18.88 -8.19
C THR A 469 0.26 -19.89 -8.21
N LYS A 470 0.82 -20.19 -9.38
CA LYS A 470 1.92 -21.15 -9.51
C LYS A 470 3.23 -20.58 -8.96
N VAL A 471 3.53 -19.32 -9.27
CA VAL A 471 4.76 -18.65 -8.83
C VAL A 471 4.72 -18.32 -7.34
N GLN A 472 3.58 -17.82 -6.85
CA GLN A 472 3.36 -17.47 -5.45
C GLN A 472 3.62 -18.65 -4.50
N LYS A 473 3.29 -19.89 -4.90
CA LYS A 473 3.54 -21.08 -4.07
C LYS A 473 5.00 -21.24 -3.66
N HIS A 474 5.92 -20.94 -4.57
CA HIS A 474 7.36 -20.97 -4.30
C HIS A 474 7.76 -19.84 -3.34
N VAL A 475 7.31 -18.61 -3.62
CA VAL A 475 7.66 -17.44 -2.78
C VAL A 475 7.11 -17.54 -1.36
N LEU A 476 5.92 -18.11 -1.17
CA LEU A 476 5.34 -18.32 0.17
C LEU A 476 6.22 -19.19 1.07
N ARG A 477 7.09 -20.04 0.50
CA ARG A 477 8.03 -20.85 1.28
C ARG A 477 9.01 -19.99 2.06
N ARG A 478 9.38 -18.80 1.56
CA ARG A 478 10.18 -17.81 2.31
C ARG A 478 9.50 -17.42 3.61
N ILE A 479 8.23 -17.02 3.51
CA ILE A 479 7.43 -16.61 4.68
C ILE A 479 7.24 -17.78 5.62
N LYS A 480 6.86 -18.95 5.09
CA LYS A 480 6.64 -20.15 5.90
C LYS A 480 7.90 -20.59 6.64
N HIS A 481 9.05 -20.55 5.98
CA HIS A 481 10.33 -20.83 6.61
C HIS A 481 10.62 -19.86 7.76
N MET A 482 10.44 -18.55 7.54
CA MET A 482 10.62 -17.53 8.57
C MET A 482 9.65 -17.70 9.76
N VAL A 483 8.39 -18.07 9.49
CA VAL A 483 7.37 -18.32 10.51
C VAL A 483 7.65 -19.62 11.28
N GLY A 484 8.46 -20.53 10.73
CA GLY A 484 8.82 -21.80 11.35
C GLY A 484 7.92 -22.98 10.98
N TYR A 485 7.25 -22.93 9.82
CA TYR A 485 6.47 -24.07 9.32
C TYR A 485 7.37 -25.30 9.17
N THR A 486 6.94 -26.43 9.72
CA THR A 486 7.70 -27.70 9.69
C THR A 486 7.81 -28.29 8.29
N THR A 487 6.94 -27.88 7.36
CA THR A 487 6.93 -28.29 5.95
C THR A 487 7.92 -27.52 5.08
N ASP A 488 8.47 -26.40 5.57
CA ASP A 488 9.26 -25.46 4.78
C ASP A 488 10.61 -25.21 5.46
N THR A 489 11.30 -26.30 5.80
CA THR A 489 12.68 -26.26 6.29
C THR A 489 13.64 -25.86 5.16
N LYS A 490 14.83 -25.40 5.53
CA LYS A 490 15.90 -25.08 4.57
C LYS A 490 16.17 -26.26 3.63
N ASP A 491 16.38 -27.44 4.20
CA ASP A 491 16.67 -28.66 3.43
C ASP A 491 15.52 -29.02 2.46
N SER A 492 14.26 -28.86 2.88
CA SER A 492 13.10 -29.11 2.02
C SER A 492 13.02 -28.09 0.86
N ILE A 493 13.31 -26.82 1.14
CA ILE A 493 13.32 -25.76 0.12
C ILE A 493 14.41 -26.01 -0.92
N GLU A 494 15.61 -26.37 -0.47
CA GLU A 494 16.72 -26.67 -1.37
C GLU A 494 16.47 -27.93 -2.19
N ALA A 495 15.97 -29.01 -1.56
CA ALA A 495 15.69 -30.29 -2.23
C ALA A 495 14.64 -30.18 -3.35
N GLU A 496 13.70 -29.24 -3.23
CA GLU A 496 12.64 -29.01 -4.23
C GLU A 496 12.99 -27.94 -5.27
N GLY A 497 14.22 -27.41 -5.22
CA GLY A 497 14.72 -26.44 -6.20
C GLY A 497 14.20 -25.02 -5.98
N ASP A 498 13.78 -24.68 -4.77
CA ASP A 498 13.32 -23.35 -4.37
C ASP A 498 14.36 -22.55 -3.59
N GLY A 499 15.63 -22.98 -3.58
CA GLY A 499 16.71 -22.35 -2.80
C GLY A 499 16.84 -20.83 -2.96
N ALA A 500 16.42 -20.27 -4.10
CA ALA A 500 16.34 -18.82 -4.32
C ALA A 500 15.60 -18.09 -3.21
N VAL A 501 14.52 -18.67 -2.66
CA VAL A 501 13.66 -18.00 -1.67
C VAL A 501 14.37 -17.75 -0.33
N LEU A 502 15.55 -18.34 -0.12
CA LEU A 502 16.41 -18.15 1.05
C LEU A 502 17.44 -17.01 0.88
N THR A 503 17.52 -16.38 -0.29
CA THR A 503 18.45 -15.27 -0.57
C THR A 503 18.29 -14.11 0.42
N ASP A 504 19.42 -13.63 0.96
CA ASP A 504 19.52 -12.48 1.88
C ASP A 504 18.53 -12.54 3.07
N LEU A 505 18.04 -13.74 3.43
CA LEU A 505 16.97 -13.91 4.41
C LEU A 505 17.37 -13.40 5.79
N GLU A 506 18.63 -13.45 6.15
CA GLU A 506 19.19 -12.96 7.41
C GLU A 506 18.88 -11.47 7.68
N HIS A 507 18.63 -10.68 6.64
CA HIS A 507 18.29 -9.26 6.76
C HIS A 507 16.78 -9.00 6.86
N TYR A 508 15.96 -9.99 6.53
CA TYR A 508 14.51 -9.88 6.43
C TYR A 508 13.76 -10.93 7.25
N THR A 509 14.43 -11.54 8.22
CA THR A 509 13.87 -12.55 9.11
C THR A 509 13.45 -11.96 10.46
N VAL A 510 13.15 -12.83 11.42
CA VAL A 510 12.79 -12.48 12.80
C VAL A 510 13.92 -11.72 13.51
N GLY A 511 13.55 -10.83 14.42
CA GLY A 511 14.47 -10.07 15.27
C GLY A 511 15.02 -10.89 16.43
N ASN A 512 15.97 -10.29 17.15
CA ASN A 512 16.68 -10.93 18.27
C ASN A 512 16.25 -10.41 19.65
N THR A 513 15.30 -9.47 19.72
CA THR A 513 14.85 -8.86 20.99
C THR A 513 13.89 -9.78 21.75
N ARG A 514 13.02 -10.50 21.02
CA ARG A 514 12.08 -11.46 21.58
C ARG A 514 12.05 -12.70 20.68
N SER A 515 11.85 -13.89 21.24
CA SER A 515 11.94 -15.11 20.44
C SER A 515 10.68 -15.36 19.61
N LEU A 516 10.83 -15.99 18.44
CA LEU A 516 9.70 -16.47 17.64
C LEU A 516 8.81 -17.43 18.44
N LYS A 517 9.41 -18.26 19.29
CA LYS A 517 8.68 -19.19 20.17
C LYS A 517 7.73 -18.44 21.10
N ASP A 518 8.20 -17.38 21.75
CA ASP A 518 7.36 -16.57 22.64
C ASP A 518 6.21 -15.90 21.89
N TYR A 519 6.44 -15.46 20.64
CA TYR A 519 5.37 -14.92 19.80
C TYR A 519 4.30 -15.98 19.49
N LEU A 520 4.71 -17.18 19.07
CA LEU A 520 3.78 -18.28 18.75
C LEU A 520 2.98 -18.70 19.99
N GLU A 521 3.60 -18.74 21.16
CA GLU A 521 2.93 -19.01 22.45
C GLU A 521 1.95 -17.89 22.82
N LEU A 522 2.37 -16.62 22.74
CA LEU A 522 1.54 -15.45 23.03
C LEU A 522 0.29 -15.38 22.14
N THR A 523 0.44 -15.74 20.86
CA THR A 523 -0.61 -15.70 19.85
C THR A 523 -1.38 -17.02 19.71
N ASN A 524 -0.96 -18.05 20.47
CA ASN A 524 -1.57 -19.38 20.47
C ASN A 524 -1.60 -20.00 19.05
N ILE A 525 -0.51 -19.84 18.30
CA ILE A 525 -0.35 -20.39 16.95
C ILE A 525 0.42 -21.71 17.04
N ASP A 526 -0.25 -22.79 16.66
CA ASP A 526 0.31 -24.14 16.60
C ASP A 526 0.59 -24.50 15.13
N LEU A 527 1.88 -24.45 14.76
CA LEU A 527 2.35 -24.74 13.41
C LEU A 527 2.35 -26.24 13.10
N GLU A 528 2.46 -27.11 14.12
CA GLU A 528 2.48 -28.56 13.94
C GLU A 528 1.08 -29.07 13.57
N ASN A 529 0.06 -28.60 14.29
CA ASN A 529 -1.33 -28.97 14.03
C ASN A 529 -2.06 -28.00 13.09
N MET A 530 -1.38 -26.94 12.62
CA MET A 530 -1.94 -25.86 11.79
C MET A 530 -3.21 -25.26 12.39
N LYS A 531 -3.15 -24.87 13.67
CA LYS A 531 -4.28 -24.30 14.42
C LYS A 531 -3.93 -22.93 14.98
N CYS A 532 -4.91 -22.04 14.92
CA CYS A 532 -4.88 -20.77 15.64
C CYS A 532 -5.84 -20.86 16.82
N GLY A 533 -5.31 -20.64 18.02
CA GLY A 533 -6.07 -20.58 19.25
C GLY A 533 -6.67 -19.19 19.51
N TYR A 534 -7.47 -19.12 20.58
CA TYR A 534 -8.11 -17.87 20.98
C TYR A 534 -7.19 -17.02 21.87
N MET A 535 -7.02 -15.74 21.52
CA MET A 535 -6.22 -14.77 22.28
C MET A 535 -7.12 -13.91 23.17
N MET A 536 -7.35 -14.37 24.41
CA MET A 536 -8.21 -13.69 25.38
C MET A 536 -7.74 -12.28 25.72
N TRP A 537 -6.43 -12.11 25.93
CA TRP A 537 -5.81 -10.84 26.30
C TRP A 537 -6.02 -9.78 25.21
N CYS A 538 -5.86 -10.18 23.95
CA CYS A 538 -6.01 -9.33 22.78
C CYS A 538 -7.48 -8.96 22.59
N THR A 539 -8.38 -9.96 22.56
CA THR A 539 -9.80 -9.71 22.32
C THR A 539 -10.42 -8.80 23.37
N ARG A 540 -10.05 -8.98 24.65
CA ARG A 540 -10.54 -8.16 25.76
C ARG A 540 -9.77 -6.84 25.94
N GLY A 541 -8.62 -6.68 25.28
CA GLY A 541 -7.76 -5.50 25.43
C GLY A 541 -7.18 -5.36 26.83
N THR A 542 -6.68 -6.45 27.42
CA THR A 542 -6.16 -6.45 28.80
C THR A 542 -4.67 -6.14 28.89
N LEU A 543 -3.95 -6.16 27.78
CA LEU A 543 -2.57 -5.68 27.71
C LEU A 543 -2.56 -4.26 27.19
N GLU A 544 -1.96 -3.38 28.00
CA GLU A 544 -1.80 -1.95 27.75
C GLU A 544 -0.44 -1.59 27.18
#